data_AF-A0A0C9RP57-F1
#
_entry.id   AF-A0A0C9RP57-F1
#
_cell.length_a   1.000
_cell.length_b   1.000
_cell.length_c   1.000
_cell.angle_alpha   90.00
_cell.angle_beta   90.00
_cell.angle_gamma   90.00
#
_symmetry.space_group_name_H-M   'P 1'
#
loop_
_entity.id
_entity.type
_entity.pdbx_description
1 polymer ?
#
loop_
_entity_poly.entity_id
_entity_poly.type
_entity_poly.pdbx_seq_one_letter_code
_entity_poly.pdbx_strand_id
1 'polypeptide(L)'
;MAFLAKRLLSVARQPCLVNNLTHTFRALSIAPRLLQQQKPTLVNAAVVANKSEKVTSELEQKECQDVFDKVNQQLDERKEGRLFAIVHLCGKQFKITAGDIILVEGYWPPTIGDEIRLEKVLLAGAKDFTLIGRPILPAGLVNVKATIIEKTLTHTKTHFKKKRRKQYMRINFQRSPNTMIRINSIEVEQNVGGPA
;
A
#
# COMPACT_ATOMS: atom_id res chain seq x y z
N MET A 1 -52.31 -6.76 -44.28
CA MET A 1 -52.96 -8.04 -43.98
C MET A 1 -51.90 -8.98 -43.42
N ALA A 2 -51.72 -9.09 -42.11
CA ALA A 2 -52.57 -9.80 -41.15
C ALA A 2 -51.82 -11.06 -40.68
N PHE A 3 -51.43 -11.02 -39.40
CA PHE A 3 -51.35 -12.14 -38.45
C PHE A 3 -50.55 -13.40 -38.81
N LEU A 4 -49.48 -13.66 -38.05
CA LEU A 4 -49.53 -14.73 -37.06
C LEU A 4 -48.43 -14.59 -36.01
N ALA A 5 -48.90 -14.31 -34.80
CA ALA A 5 -48.14 -14.32 -33.57
C ALA A 5 -48.12 -15.73 -32.96
N LYS A 6 -47.22 -15.89 -31.97
CA LYS A 6 -47.18 -16.90 -30.91
C LYS A 6 -46.52 -18.24 -31.26
N ARG A 7 -45.37 -18.53 -30.63
CA ARG A 7 -45.35 -19.20 -29.31
C ARG A 7 -43.93 -19.25 -28.72
N LEU A 8 -43.89 -18.93 -27.43
CA LEU A 8 -42.78 -19.05 -26.49
C LEU A 8 -42.49 -20.52 -26.18
N LEU A 9 -41.21 -20.88 -26.01
CA LEU A 9 -40.78 -21.94 -25.10
C LEU A 9 -39.43 -21.53 -24.48
N SER A 10 -39.50 -20.95 -23.30
CA SER A 10 -38.36 -20.72 -22.40
C SER A 10 -38.04 -22.03 -21.68
N VAL A 11 -36.87 -22.61 -21.92
CA VAL A 11 -36.36 -23.73 -21.13
C VAL A 11 -35.66 -23.15 -19.90
N ALA A 12 -36.40 -23.01 -18.80
CA ALA A 12 -35.83 -22.72 -17.49
C ALA A 12 -35.25 -24.02 -16.91
N ARG A 13 -33.93 -24.07 -16.72
CA ARG A 13 -33.28 -25.10 -15.89
C ARG A 13 -33.34 -24.65 -14.44
N GLN A 14 -34.11 -25.36 -13.62
CA GLN A 14 -34.11 -25.21 -12.17
C GLN A 14 -32.82 -25.83 -11.58
N PRO A 15 -32.14 -25.20 -10.60
CA PRO A 15 -31.19 -25.89 -9.75
C PRO A 15 -31.92 -26.67 -8.65
N CYS A 16 -31.60 -27.95 -8.52
CA CYS A 16 -32.02 -28.79 -7.40
C CYS A 16 -31.25 -28.39 -6.13
N LEU A 17 -31.97 -27.84 -5.15
CA LEU A 17 -31.53 -27.73 -3.76
C LEU A 17 -31.53 -29.13 -3.15
N VAL A 18 -30.37 -29.61 -2.69
CA VAL A 18 -30.27 -30.77 -1.81
C VAL A 18 -29.88 -30.25 -0.44
N ASN A 19 -30.81 -30.39 0.48
CA ASN A 19 -30.65 -30.04 1.89
C ASN A 19 -30.39 -31.30 2.72
N ASN A 20 -29.73 -31.06 3.86
CA ASN A 20 -29.62 -31.87 5.07
C ASN A 20 -28.51 -32.92 5.07
N LEU A 21 -27.56 -32.75 6.00
CA LEU A 21 -27.46 -33.63 7.17
C LEU A 21 -26.59 -32.97 8.25
N THR A 22 -27.22 -32.75 9.39
CA THR A 22 -26.66 -32.32 10.67
C THR A 22 -25.85 -33.45 11.30
N HIS A 23 -24.58 -33.21 11.63
CA HIS A 23 -23.84 -34.06 12.58
C HIS A 23 -23.29 -33.20 13.72
N THR A 24 -24.12 -33.08 14.75
CA THR A 24 -23.74 -32.62 16.09
C THR A 24 -22.98 -33.75 16.80
N PHE A 25 -21.66 -33.68 16.86
CA PHE A 25 -20.89 -34.48 17.81
C PHE A 25 -20.69 -33.68 19.09
N ARG A 26 -21.62 -33.90 20.02
CA ARG A 26 -21.54 -33.47 21.42
C ARG A 26 -20.57 -34.40 22.15
N ALA A 27 -19.31 -34.00 22.27
CA ALA A 27 -18.36 -34.68 23.15
C ALA A 27 -18.64 -34.26 24.60
N LEU A 28 -19.24 -35.17 25.38
CA LEU A 28 -19.28 -35.08 26.83
C LEU A 28 -17.89 -35.45 27.35
N SER A 29 -17.11 -34.45 27.79
CA SER A 29 -15.98 -34.70 28.69
C SER A 29 -16.32 -34.17 30.07
N ILE A 30 -16.61 -35.12 30.96
CA ILE A 30 -16.69 -34.89 32.40
C ILE A 30 -15.25 -34.77 32.86
N ALA A 31 -14.74 -33.54 32.96
CA ALA A 31 -13.48 -33.28 33.65
C ALA A 31 -13.77 -33.17 35.16
N PRO A 32 -13.06 -33.91 36.03
CA PRO A 32 -13.21 -33.76 37.47
C PRO A 32 -12.69 -32.39 37.89
N ARG A 33 -13.45 -31.78 38.80
CA ARG A 33 -13.20 -30.50 39.46
C ARG A 33 -11.92 -30.62 40.30
N LEU A 34 -10.76 -30.41 39.68
CA LEU A 34 -9.51 -30.22 40.42
C LEU A 34 -9.60 -28.89 41.17
N LEU A 35 -9.42 -28.99 42.49
CA LEU A 35 -9.34 -27.94 43.48
C LEU A 35 -8.95 -26.57 42.90
N GLN A 36 -9.90 -25.64 42.98
CA GLN A 36 -9.65 -24.22 42.82
C GLN A 36 -8.72 -23.79 43.97
N GLN A 37 -7.41 -23.87 43.75
CA GLN A 37 -6.47 -23.15 44.57
C GLN A 37 -6.85 -21.67 44.44
N GLN A 38 -7.12 -21.02 45.57
CA GLN A 38 -7.33 -19.58 45.59
C GLN A 38 -6.05 -18.94 45.07
N LYS A 39 -6.11 -18.35 43.87
CA LYS A 39 -5.04 -17.54 43.32
C LYS A 39 -4.72 -16.47 44.35
N PRO A 40 -3.50 -16.41 44.93
CA PRO A 40 -3.15 -15.32 45.82
C PRO A 40 -3.30 -14.02 45.04
N THR A 41 -3.96 -13.05 45.65
CA THR A 41 -4.20 -11.72 45.09
C THR A 41 -2.85 -11.02 44.86
N LEU A 42 -2.29 -11.19 43.66
CA LEU A 42 -1.14 -10.44 43.13
C LEU A 42 -1.57 -9.01 42.75
N VAL A 43 -2.17 -8.26 43.66
CA VAL A 43 -2.55 -6.86 43.40
C VAL A 43 -1.31 -5.96 43.46
N ASN A 44 -0.33 -6.30 44.30
CA ASN A 44 0.88 -5.50 44.47
C ASN A 44 1.95 -5.76 43.38
N ALA A 45 2.05 -6.99 42.88
CA ALA A 45 2.97 -7.32 41.78
C ALA A 45 2.49 -6.72 40.44
N ALA A 46 1.18 -6.71 40.19
CA ALA A 46 0.62 -6.06 39.01
C ALA A 46 0.81 -4.53 39.04
N VAL A 47 0.64 -3.87 40.20
CA VAL A 47 0.87 -2.42 40.31
C VAL A 47 2.34 -2.06 40.16
N VAL A 48 3.27 -2.86 40.69
CA VAL A 48 4.72 -2.66 40.50
C VAL A 48 5.15 -2.95 39.07
N ALA A 49 4.62 -4.01 38.44
CA ALA A 49 4.85 -4.32 37.02
C ALA A 49 4.31 -3.21 36.11
N ASN A 50 3.08 -2.72 36.36
CA ASN A 50 2.50 -1.59 35.62
C ASN A 50 3.30 -0.30 35.86
N LYS A 51 3.87 -0.08 37.05
CA LYS A 51 4.74 1.09 37.33
C LYS A 51 6.09 0.97 36.62
N SER A 52 6.71 -0.20 36.66
CA SER A 52 7.97 -0.44 35.94
C SER A 52 7.77 -0.32 34.43
N GLU A 53 6.71 -0.91 33.88
CA GLU A 53 6.35 -0.78 32.47
C GLU A 53 6.08 0.68 32.08
N LYS A 54 5.38 1.43 32.95
CA LYS A 54 5.10 2.85 32.72
C LYS A 54 6.38 3.71 32.75
N VAL A 55 7.28 3.48 33.70
CA VAL A 55 8.57 4.20 33.78
C VAL A 55 9.44 3.87 32.56
N THR A 56 9.51 2.60 32.14
CA THR A 56 10.25 2.20 30.92
C THR A 56 9.67 2.90 29.69
N SER A 57 8.33 2.96 29.56
CA SER A 57 7.69 3.64 28.43
C SER A 57 7.93 5.16 28.39
N GLU A 58 8.03 5.82 29.55
CA GLU A 58 8.34 7.26 29.63
C GLU A 58 9.80 7.55 29.25
N LEU A 59 10.74 6.65 29.58
CA LEU A 59 12.14 6.77 29.18
C LEU A 59 12.29 6.56 27.67
N GLU A 60 11.65 5.54 27.11
CA GLU A 60 11.63 5.27 25.66
C GLU A 60 11.03 6.45 24.87
N GLN A 61 9.99 7.10 25.39
CA GLN A 61 9.40 8.29 24.77
C GLN A 61 10.38 9.47 24.75
N LYS A 62 11.15 9.67 25.82
CA LYS A 62 12.19 10.72 25.87
C LYS A 62 13.32 10.43 24.88
N GLU A 63 13.79 9.18 24.82
CA GLU A 63 14.80 8.79 23.84
C GLU A 63 14.32 8.99 22.40
N CYS A 64 13.06 8.65 22.11
CA CYS A 64 12.46 8.90 20.81
C CYS A 64 12.37 10.40 20.48
N GLN A 65 12.02 11.23 21.47
CA GLN A 65 11.98 12.68 21.31
C GLN A 65 13.38 13.26 21.05
N ASP A 66 14.39 12.81 21.79
CA ASP A 66 15.79 13.21 21.59
C ASP A 66 16.29 12.85 20.17
N VAL A 67 15.84 11.72 19.62
CA VAL A 67 16.15 11.31 18.25
C VAL A 67 15.44 12.22 17.24
N PHE A 68 14.16 12.54 17.45
CA PHE A 68 13.45 13.49 16.57
C PHE A 68 14.09 14.87 16.59
N ASP A 69 14.49 15.37 17.75
CA ASP A 69 15.12 16.68 17.89
C ASP A 69 16.47 16.72 17.14
N LYS A 70 17.26 15.64 17.19
CA LYS A 70 18.50 15.51 16.40
C LYS A 70 18.23 15.50 14.89
N VAL A 71 17.20 14.78 14.44
CA VAL A 71 16.84 14.75 13.01
C VAL A 71 16.34 16.12 12.55
N ASN A 72 15.52 16.79 13.36
CA ASN A 72 15.02 18.13 13.07
C ASN A 72 16.17 19.15 13.00
N GLN A 73 17.13 19.08 13.93
CA GLN A 73 18.35 19.91 13.87
C GLN A 73 19.14 19.66 12.57
N GLN A 74 19.29 18.40 12.14
CA GLN A 74 19.97 18.09 10.88
C GLN A 74 19.25 18.67 9.66
N LEU A 75 17.92 18.61 9.65
CA LEU A 75 17.06 19.18 8.60
C LEU A 75 17.13 20.71 8.55
N ASP A 76 17.10 21.37 9.72
CA ASP A 76 17.23 22.82 9.84
C ASP A 76 18.58 23.31 9.31
N GLU A 77 19.65 22.55 9.59
CA GLU A 77 21.00 22.80 9.10
C GLU A 77 21.22 22.39 7.63
N ARG A 78 20.25 21.73 6.99
CA ARG A 78 20.31 21.16 5.63
C ARG A 78 21.48 20.21 5.41
N LYS A 79 21.82 19.41 6.43
CA LYS A 79 22.95 18.46 6.41
C LYS A 79 22.57 17.06 5.90
N GLU A 80 21.34 16.88 5.42
CA GLU A 80 20.79 15.59 4.95
C GLU A 80 21.40 15.05 3.64
N GLY A 81 22.12 15.86 2.88
CA GLY A 81 22.72 15.47 1.60
C GLY A 81 21.66 15.15 0.54
N ARG A 82 21.90 14.13 -0.31
CA ARG A 82 20.95 13.73 -1.36
C ARG A 82 19.87 12.81 -0.80
N LEU A 83 18.62 13.29 -0.82
CA LEU A 83 17.45 12.51 -0.42
C LEU A 83 17.00 11.51 -1.49
N PHE A 84 16.45 10.39 -1.04
CA PHE A 84 15.70 9.45 -1.87
C PHE A 84 14.33 9.16 -1.24
N ALA A 85 13.36 8.78 -2.06
CA ALA A 85 12.02 8.45 -1.59
C ALA A 85 11.51 7.17 -2.24
N ILE A 86 10.55 6.50 -1.58
CA ILE A 86 9.75 5.43 -2.16
C ILE A 86 8.33 5.94 -2.31
N VAL A 87 7.87 6.05 -3.56
CA VAL A 87 6.54 6.58 -3.89
C VAL A 87 5.69 5.47 -4.49
N HIS A 88 4.42 5.43 -4.13
CA HIS A 88 3.45 4.53 -4.72
C HIS A 88 2.61 5.23 -5.81
N LEU A 89 2.84 4.89 -7.06
CA LEU A 89 2.13 5.42 -8.23
C LEU A 89 1.59 4.28 -9.09
N CYS A 90 0.34 4.43 -9.55
CA CYS A 90 -0.30 3.46 -10.46
C CYS A 90 -0.20 1.99 -10.03
N GLY A 91 -0.26 1.73 -8.72
CA GLY A 91 -0.20 0.36 -8.16
C GLY A 91 1.21 -0.23 -8.09
N LYS A 92 2.26 0.56 -8.39
CA LYS A 92 3.66 0.14 -8.28
C LYS A 92 4.41 1.10 -7.35
N GLN A 93 5.48 0.59 -6.73
CA GLN A 93 6.37 1.38 -5.90
C GLN A 93 7.64 1.72 -6.69
N PHE A 94 8.07 2.97 -6.58
CA PHE A 94 9.26 3.49 -7.25
C PHE A 94 10.22 4.04 -6.21
N LYS A 95 11.45 3.55 -6.22
CA LYS A 95 12.58 4.20 -5.54
C LYS A 95 13.07 5.32 -6.44
N ILE A 96 13.06 6.54 -5.94
CA ILE A 96 13.39 7.74 -6.70
C ILE A 96 14.39 8.62 -5.97
N THR A 97 15.20 9.34 -6.73
CA THR A 97 16.02 10.46 -6.29
C THR A 97 15.71 11.69 -7.14
N ALA A 98 16.11 12.87 -6.65
CA ALA A 98 16.00 14.10 -7.44
C ALA A 98 16.78 13.95 -8.76
N GLY A 99 16.15 14.28 -9.88
CA GLY A 99 16.71 14.11 -11.21
C GLY A 99 16.60 12.70 -11.80
N ASP A 100 15.74 11.83 -11.28
CA ASP A 100 15.43 10.56 -11.94
C ASP A 100 14.29 10.70 -12.96
N ILE A 101 14.23 9.79 -13.93
CA ILE A 101 13.11 9.65 -14.86
C ILE A 101 12.44 8.32 -14.58
N ILE A 102 11.15 8.35 -14.27
CA ILE A 102 10.33 7.15 -14.09
C ILE A 102 9.33 7.01 -15.24
N LEU A 103 9.08 5.76 -15.62
CA LEU A 103 8.11 5.40 -16.64
C LEU A 103 6.86 4.84 -15.96
N VAL A 104 5.73 5.49 -16.19
CA VAL A 104 4.44 5.05 -15.67
C VAL A 104 3.59 4.52 -16.82
N GLU A 105 3.13 3.27 -16.69
CA GLU A 105 2.21 2.66 -17.65
C GLU A 105 0.77 3.12 -17.34
N GLY A 106 0.02 3.41 -18.39
CA GLY A 106 -1.39 3.81 -18.30
C GLY A 106 -1.66 5.21 -18.84
N TYR A 107 -2.95 5.50 -19.00
CA TYR A 107 -3.39 6.85 -19.34
C TYR A 107 -3.33 7.75 -18.11
N TRP A 108 -2.70 8.91 -18.27
CA TRP A 108 -2.58 9.92 -17.23
C TRP A 108 -3.22 11.22 -17.67
N PRO A 109 -4.03 11.88 -16.80
CA PRO A 109 -4.71 13.11 -17.15
C PRO A 109 -3.82 14.35 -17.35
N PRO A 110 -2.74 14.63 -16.57
CA PRO A 110 -2.03 15.91 -16.69
C PRO A 110 -1.24 16.01 -18.00
N THR A 111 -1.04 17.21 -18.52
CA THR A 111 -0.44 17.49 -19.83
C THR A 111 1.09 17.43 -19.75
N ILE A 112 1.75 17.33 -20.91
CA ILE A 112 3.20 17.41 -21.01
C ILE A 112 3.65 18.80 -20.53
N GLY A 113 4.62 18.86 -19.63
CA GLY A 113 5.11 20.09 -19.00
C GLY A 113 4.44 20.43 -17.66
N ASP A 114 3.34 19.77 -17.29
CA ASP A 114 2.68 20.03 -16.01
C ASP A 114 3.55 19.55 -14.84
N GLU A 115 3.62 20.40 -13.81
CA GLU A 115 4.21 20.05 -12.52
C GLU A 115 3.15 19.41 -11.61
N ILE A 116 3.53 18.29 -11.00
CA ILE A 116 2.66 17.50 -10.13
C ILE A 116 3.36 17.22 -8.80
N ARG A 117 2.56 17.13 -7.74
CA ARG A 117 3.00 16.65 -6.43
C ARG A 117 2.64 15.19 -6.26
N LEU A 118 3.60 14.36 -5.85
CA LEU A 118 3.35 12.96 -5.55
C LEU A 118 2.97 12.81 -4.06
N GLU A 119 1.69 12.58 -3.78
CA GLU A 119 1.16 12.55 -2.41
C GLU A 119 1.52 11.26 -1.66
N LYS A 120 1.49 10.11 -2.35
CA LYS A 120 1.65 8.80 -1.72
C LYS A 120 3.12 8.42 -1.56
N VAL A 121 3.78 9.07 -0.61
CA VAL A 121 5.15 8.76 -0.19
C VAL A 121 5.12 7.78 0.98
N LEU A 122 5.81 6.65 0.85
CA LEU A 122 5.86 5.60 1.87
C LEU A 122 7.09 5.76 2.77
N LEU A 123 8.20 6.21 2.18
CA LEU A 123 9.49 6.34 2.84
C LEU A 123 10.26 7.50 2.23
N ALA A 124 10.97 8.27 3.06
CA ALA A 124 11.97 9.23 2.65
C ALA A 124 13.26 8.97 3.43
N GLY A 125 14.39 8.88 2.74
CA GLY A 125 15.68 8.54 3.34
C GLY A 125 16.75 9.55 2.97
N ALA A 126 17.53 9.91 3.99
CA ALA A 126 18.79 10.64 3.86
C ALA A 126 19.97 9.66 4.03
N LYS A 127 21.19 10.20 4.12
CA LYS A 127 22.37 9.41 4.44
C LYS A 127 22.32 8.87 5.87
N ASP A 128 21.91 9.72 6.82
CA ASP A 128 22.06 9.44 8.26
C ASP A 128 20.73 9.07 8.95
N PHE A 129 19.58 9.44 8.37
CA PHE A 129 18.26 9.13 8.92
C PHE A 129 17.29 8.63 7.84
N THR A 130 16.21 7.99 8.27
CA THR A 130 15.14 7.52 7.38
C THR A 130 13.78 7.69 8.06
N LEU A 131 12.85 8.27 7.31
CA LEU A 131 11.46 8.47 7.70
C LEU A 131 10.60 7.38 7.04
N ILE A 132 9.91 6.58 7.86
CA ILE A 132 9.09 5.46 7.40
C ILE A 132 7.63 5.71 7.81
N GLY A 133 6.73 5.63 6.83
CA GLY A 133 5.29 5.80 7.04
C GLY A 133 4.60 4.57 7.63
N ARG A 134 3.36 4.77 8.09
CA ARG A 134 2.48 3.68 8.57
C ARG A 134 1.08 3.79 7.95
N PRO A 135 0.84 3.25 6.73
CA PRO A 135 1.80 2.81 5.71
C PRO A 135 2.35 3.97 4.86
N ILE A 136 1.69 5.13 4.86
CA ILE A 136 2.12 6.35 4.18
C ILE A 136 2.72 7.34 5.19
N LEU A 137 3.60 8.21 4.73
CA LEU A 137 4.04 9.36 5.51
C LEU A 137 2.89 10.38 5.62
N PRO A 138 2.83 11.16 6.73
CA PRO A 138 1.82 12.20 6.87
C PRO A 138 1.94 13.23 5.73
N ALA A 139 0.79 13.72 5.27
CA ALA A 139 0.74 14.73 4.23
C ALA A 139 1.43 16.01 4.71
N GLY A 140 2.21 16.65 3.83
CA GLY A 140 2.95 17.86 4.19
C GLY A 140 4.37 17.61 4.70
N LEU A 141 4.63 16.47 5.35
CA LEU A 141 5.98 16.18 5.86
C LEU A 141 7.03 16.11 4.74
N VAL A 142 6.69 15.41 3.65
CA VAL A 142 7.56 15.28 2.48
C VAL A 142 6.84 15.83 1.25
N ASN A 143 7.56 16.63 0.48
CA ASN A 143 7.11 17.18 -0.78
C ASN A 143 7.96 16.62 -1.93
N VAL A 144 7.32 15.84 -2.80
CA VAL A 144 7.97 15.29 -4.00
C VAL A 144 7.35 15.97 -5.21
N LYS A 145 8.11 16.86 -5.84
CA LYS A 145 7.70 17.59 -7.05
C LYS A 145 8.23 16.86 -8.28
N ALA A 146 7.39 16.71 -9.29
CA ALA A 146 7.72 16.02 -10.51
C ALA A 146 7.11 16.72 -11.73
N THR A 147 7.70 16.55 -12.90
CA THR A 147 7.23 17.13 -14.16
C THR A 147 6.99 16.04 -15.18
N ILE A 148 5.93 16.16 -15.97
CA ILE A 148 5.69 15.26 -17.10
C ILE A 148 6.57 15.68 -18.28
N ILE A 149 7.46 14.80 -18.74
CA ILE A 149 8.35 15.06 -19.88
C ILE A 149 7.68 14.68 -21.19
N GLU A 150 7.12 13.48 -21.27
CA GLU A 150 6.64 12.90 -22.52
C GLU A 150 5.50 11.91 -22.26
N LYS A 151 4.58 11.82 -23.23
CA LYS A 151 3.60 10.74 -23.33
C LYS A 151 3.84 9.98 -24.63
N THR A 152 4.13 8.68 -24.53
CA THR A 152 4.50 7.84 -25.66
C THR A 152 3.76 6.51 -25.62
N LEU A 153 3.83 5.74 -26.71
CA LEU A 153 3.32 4.37 -26.74
C LEU A 153 4.48 3.38 -26.61
N THR A 154 4.29 2.29 -25.86
CA THR A 154 5.27 1.19 -25.80
C THR A 154 5.62 0.69 -27.20
N HIS A 155 6.76 0.01 -27.32
CA HIS A 155 7.01 -0.82 -28.50
C HIS A 155 5.83 -1.77 -28.78
N THR A 156 5.65 -2.12 -30.05
CA THR A 156 4.59 -3.05 -30.47
C THR A 156 4.85 -4.43 -29.89
N LYS A 157 3.96 -4.88 -28.99
CA LYS A 157 3.95 -6.24 -28.44
C LYS A 157 3.08 -7.12 -29.33
N THR A 158 3.64 -8.22 -29.82
CA THR A 158 2.92 -9.15 -30.70
C THR A 158 2.35 -10.32 -29.90
N HIS A 159 1.03 -10.38 -29.78
CA HIS A 159 0.32 -11.50 -29.18
C HIS A 159 -0.07 -12.51 -30.26
N PHE A 160 0.75 -13.55 -30.39
CA PHE A 160 0.53 -14.63 -31.34
C PHE A 160 -0.15 -15.83 -30.69
N LYS A 161 -1.24 -16.31 -31.28
CA LYS A 161 -1.96 -17.52 -30.85
C LYS A 161 -2.03 -18.51 -32.02
N LYS A 162 -1.55 -19.73 -31.82
CA LYS A 162 -1.57 -20.81 -32.81
C LYS A 162 -2.04 -22.12 -32.18
N LYS A 163 -2.93 -22.85 -32.86
CA LYS A 163 -3.29 -24.24 -32.51
C LYS A 163 -2.90 -25.19 -33.64
N ARG A 164 -2.17 -26.26 -33.30
CA ARG A 164 -1.65 -27.24 -34.26
C ARG A 164 -2.79 -27.99 -34.96
N ARG A 165 -2.69 -28.20 -36.29
CA ARG A 165 -3.67 -28.95 -37.11
C ARG A 165 -5.12 -28.44 -37.02
N LYS A 166 -5.34 -27.20 -36.57
CA LYS A 166 -6.68 -26.59 -36.46
C LYS A 166 -6.84 -25.36 -37.35
N GLN A 167 -5.86 -25.07 -38.22
CA GLN A 167 -5.80 -23.85 -39.05
C GLN A 167 -6.10 -22.57 -38.24
N TYR A 168 -5.82 -22.59 -36.94
CA TYR A 168 -6.08 -21.48 -36.05
C TYR A 168 -4.76 -20.76 -35.80
N MET A 169 -4.66 -19.57 -36.37
CA MET A 169 -3.53 -18.67 -36.23
C MET A 169 -4.05 -17.23 -36.17
N ARG A 170 -3.79 -16.53 -35.06
CA ARG A 170 -4.19 -15.13 -34.85
C ARG A 170 -2.99 -14.35 -34.34
N ILE A 171 -2.74 -13.19 -34.94
CA ILE A 171 -1.72 -12.23 -34.52
C ILE A 171 -2.48 -10.97 -34.08
N ASN A 172 -2.20 -10.47 -32.88
CA ASN A 172 -2.69 -9.18 -32.43
C ASN A 172 -1.50 -8.31 -32.03
N PHE A 173 -1.47 -7.06 -32.47
CA PHE A 173 -0.44 -6.09 -32.14
C PHE A 173 -0.98 -5.15 -31.07
N GLN A 174 -0.33 -5.11 -29.92
CA GLN A 174 -0.74 -4.29 -28.79
C GLN A 174 0.34 -3.27 -28.45
N ARG A 175 -0.09 -2.05 -28.16
CA ARG A 175 0.75 -0.98 -27.60
C ARG A 175 0.02 -0.40 -26.41
N SER A 176 0.75 -0.13 -25.32
CA SER A 176 0.20 0.50 -24.13
C SER A 176 0.68 1.96 -24.06
N PRO A 177 -0.16 2.89 -23.59
CA PRO A 177 0.27 4.25 -23.32
C PRO A 177 1.20 4.29 -22.10
N ASN A 178 2.27 5.07 -22.22
CA ASN A 178 3.25 5.30 -21.19
C ASN A 178 3.48 6.79 -21.01
N THR A 179 3.74 7.22 -19.78
CA THR A 179 4.08 8.59 -19.43
C THR A 179 5.45 8.60 -18.75
N MET A 180 6.34 9.47 -19.23
CA MET A 180 7.67 9.70 -18.66
C MET A 180 7.62 10.90 -17.72
N ILE A 181 8.03 10.69 -16.48
CA ILE A 181 7.97 11.70 -15.41
C ILE A 181 9.39 11.94 -14.89
N ARG A 182 9.80 13.20 -14.83
CA ARG A 182 11.03 13.65 -14.18
C ARG A 182 10.75 13.97 -12.73
N ILE A 183 11.59 13.52 -11.81
CA ILE A 183 11.55 13.99 -10.42
C ILE A 183 12.38 15.27 -10.33
N ASN A 184 11.76 16.37 -9.92
CA ASN A 184 12.42 17.67 -9.81
C ASN A 184 13.16 17.75 -8.47
N SER A 185 12.42 17.67 -7.37
CA SER A 185 12.96 17.77 -6.02
C SER A 185 12.21 16.86 -5.04
N ILE A 186 12.92 16.49 -3.98
CA ILE A 186 12.42 15.77 -2.81
C ILE A 186 12.83 16.62 -1.63
N GLU A 187 11.84 17.21 -0.94
CA GLU A 187 12.04 18.14 0.16
C GLU A 187 11.29 17.63 1.40
N VAL A 188 11.86 17.80 2.60
CA VAL A 188 11.17 17.57 3.87
C VAL A 188 10.83 18.96 4.42
N GLU A 189 9.54 19.31 4.46
CA GLU A 189 9.10 20.68 4.76
C GLU A 189 8.67 20.87 6.22
N GLN A 190 8.18 19.82 6.89
CA GLN A 190 7.70 19.89 8.26
C GLN A 190 8.63 19.17 9.24
N ASN A 191 8.55 19.56 10.51
CA ASN A 191 9.31 18.92 11.57
C ASN A 191 8.81 17.50 11.81
N VAL A 192 9.75 16.58 11.98
CA VAL A 192 9.48 15.19 12.33
C VAL A 192 8.92 15.14 13.75
N GLY A 193 7.75 14.52 13.93
CA GLY A 193 7.05 14.45 15.21
C GLY A 193 6.08 15.61 15.49
N GLY A 194 5.95 16.56 14.56
CA GLY A 194 4.93 17.61 14.63
C GLY A 194 3.49 17.06 14.48
N PRO A 195 2.47 17.82 14.91
CA PRO A 195 1.08 17.48 14.61
C PRO A 195 0.86 17.50 13.09
N ALA A 196 0.19 16.47 12.58
CA ALA A 196 -0.21 16.35 11.19
C ALA A 196 -1.37 17.28 10.83
#